data_AF-A0A7W1M5M6-F1
#
_entry.id   AF-A0A7W1M5M6-F1
#
_cell.length_a   1.000
_cell.length_b   1.000
_cell.length_c   1.000
_cell.angle_alpha   90.00
_cell.angle_beta   90.00
_cell.angle_gamma   90.00
#
_symmetry.space_group_name_H-M   'P 1'
#
loop_
_entity.id
_entity.type
_entity.pdbx_description
1 polymer ?
#
loop_
_entity_poly.entity_id
_entity_poly.type
_entity_poly.pdbx_seq_one_letter_code
_entity_poly.pdbx_strand_id
1 'polypeptide(L)'
;MDRIGRHLSYANIAATLALVFAMSGGAIAATGGFSSGGKFRGCVRANGSLTILKAGKSCSKGQTPITWNQAGPQGTKGPTGAAGANGPTGGSGPAGSPGTPAVTLWGEVNAAGQLVTGNGLTSVSGNAAGRTWTFSRDISKCAISATLNGGPATTVYAERGEQSNQAITETLSNGAVAAGGVNLMINC
;
A
#
# COMPACT_ATOMS: atom_id res chain seq x y z
N MET A 1 41.18 -8.16 -33.50
CA MET A 1 39.88 -7.63 -33.96
C MET A 1 39.75 -8.02 -35.41
N ASP A 2 39.29 -9.24 -35.64
CA ASP A 2 39.20 -9.87 -36.95
C ASP A 2 37.73 -10.19 -37.21
N ARG A 3 37.29 -10.09 -38.47
CA ARG A 3 35.91 -10.33 -39.01
C ARG A 3 34.93 -9.16 -39.11
N ILE A 4 35.11 -8.28 -40.11
CA ILE A 4 33.96 -7.63 -40.83
C ILE A 4 34.16 -7.64 -42.37
N GLY A 5 35.18 -8.31 -42.90
CA GLY A 5 35.55 -8.23 -44.33
C GLY A 5 34.78 -9.11 -45.33
N ARG A 6 33.57 -9.63 -45.02
CA ARG A 6 32.93 -10.66 -45.88
C ARG A 6 31.41 -10.57 -46.09
N HIS A 7 30.77 -9.41 -45.90
CA HIS A 7 29.30 -9.28 -46.06
C HIS A 7 28.80 -8.14 -46.96
N LEU A 8 29.68 -7.41 -47.64
CA LEU A 8 29.28 -6.46 -48.69
C LEU A 8 29.24 -7.16 -50.05
N SER A 9 28.27 -8.06 -50.21
CA SER A 9 27.89 -8.57 -51.54
C SER A 9 27.19 -7.46 -52.31
N TYR A 10 27.49 -7.31 -53.60
CA TYR A 10 26.85 -6.37 -54.52
C TYR A 10 25.31 -6.43 -54.44
N ALA A 11 24.77 -7.61 -54.14
CA ALA A 11 23.35 -7.84 -53.91
C ALA A 11 22.76 -6.97 -52.78
N ASN A 12 23.49 -6.75 -51.68
CA ASN A 12 23.01 -5.95 -50.55
C ASN A 12 23.00 -4.44 -50.88
N ILE A 13 23.92 -4.00 -51.74
CA ILE A 13 23.99 -2.61 -52.21
C ILE A 13 22.86 -2.34 -53.21
N ALA A 14 22.63 -3.27 -54.15
CA ALA A 14 21.52 -3.15 -55.10
C ALA A 14 20.15 -3.16 -54.40
N ALA A 15 19.96 -4.02 -53.39
CA ALA A 15 18.71 -4.12 -52.64
C ALA A 15 18.40 -2.83 -51.84
N THR A 16 19.40 -2.22 -51.21
CA THR A 16 19.20 -0.98 -50.45
C THR A 16 18.92 0.22 -51.37
N LEU A 17 19.61 0.33 -52.51
CA LEU A 17 19.31 1.35 -53.52
C LEU A 17 17.90 1.20 -54.10
N ALA A 18 17.48 -0.02 -54.44
CA ALA A 18 16.14 -0.29 -54.95
C ALA A 18 15.05 0.08 -53.93
N LEU A 19 15.27 -0.20 -52.65
CA LEU A 19 14.32 0.17 -51.59
C LEU A 19 14.21 1.69 -51.42
N VAL A 20 15.33 2.42 -51.50
CA VAL A 20 15.31 3.89 -51.44
C VAL A 20 14.53 4.48 -52.61
N PHE A 21 14.73 3.97 -53.83
CA PHE A 21 13.97 4.43 -55.01
C PHE A 21 12.48 4.05 -54.94
N ALA A 22 12.14 2.90 -54.35
CA ALA A 22 10.75 2.49 -54.15
C ALA A 22 10.02 3.34 -53.08
N MET A 23 10.74 3.79 -52.04
CA MET A 23 10.20 4.64 -50.99
C MET A 23 10.16 6.13 -51.36
N SER A 24 10.96 6.57 -52.33
CA SER A 24 10.79 7.86 -52.98
C SER A 24 9.58 7.82 -53.93
N GLY A 25 8.39 7.62 -53.38
CA GLY A 25 7.11 7.78 -54.05
C GLY A 25 6.94 9.23 -54.48
N GLY A 26 7.55 9.59 -55.61
CA GLY A 26 7.44 10.91 -56.21
C GLY A 26 6.02 11.11 -56.75
N ALA A 27 5.14 11.68 -55.94
CA ALA A 27 3.89 12.24 -56.43
C ALA A 27 4.22 13.50 -57.24
N ILE A 28 4.64 13.34 -58.49
CA ILE A 28 4.74 14.46 -59.43
C ILE A 28 3.32 14.79 -59.86
N ALA A 29 2.68 15.67 -59.12
CA ALA A 29 1.45 16.32 -59.54
C ALA A 29 1.78 17.26 -60.71
N ALA A 30 1.69 16.76 -61.94
CA ALA A 30 1.69 17.57 -63.15
C ALA A 30 0.42 18.43 -63.16
N THR A 31 0.43 19.57 -62.47
CA THR A 31 -0.71 20.50 -62.47
C THR A 31 -0.49 21.59 -63.51
N GLY A 32 -1.24 21.51 -64.62
CA GLY A 32 -1.50 22.70 -65.43
C GLY A 32 -2.23 23.72 -64.56
N GLY A 33 -1.49 24.73 -64.07
CA GLY A 33 -1.81 25.50 -62.87
C GLY A 33 -3.06 26.39 -62.94
N PHE A 34 -4.18 25.86 -62.43
CA PHE A 34 -5.34 26.64 -61.98
C PHE A 34 -5.21 27.11 -60.52
N SER A 35 -4.23 26.58 -59.80
CA SER A 35 -3.87 26.93 -58.42
C SER A 35 -2.49 27.57 -58.39
N SER A 36 -2.34 28.71 -57.71
CA SER A 36 -1.04 29.35 -57.47
C SER A 36 -0.90 29.59 -55.98
N GLY A 37 0.11 28.98 -55.35
CA GLY A 37 0.33 29.07 -53.90
C GLY A 37 -0.80 28.48 -53.05
N GLY A 38 -1.48 27.42 -53.53
CA GLY A 38 -2.56 26.74 -52.79
C GLY A 38 -3.88 27.53 -52.76
N LYS A 39 -4.08 28.47 -53.68
CA LYS A 39 -5.31 29.25 -53.83
C LYS A 39 -5.84 29.14 -55.26
N PHE A 40 -7.16 28.97 -55.37
CA PHE A 40 -7.89 29.10 -56.62
C PHE A 40 -8.31 30.54 -56.84
N ARG A 41 -8.18 31.01 -58.08
CA ARG A 41 -8.66 32.32 -58.52
C ARG A 41 -9.78 32.12 -59.52
N GLY A 42 -10.86 32.86 -59.37
CA GLY A 42 -12.00 32.80 -60.28
C GLY A 42 -12.65 34.16 -60.46
N CYS A 43 -13.54 34.22 -61.43
CA CYS A 43 -14.33 35.39 -61.74
C CYS A 43 -15.80 35.01 -61.72
N VAL A 44 -16.63 35.80 -61.04
CA VAL A 44 -18.08 35.62 -61.02
C VAL A 44 -18.76 36.75 -61.79
N ARG A 45 -19.74 36.42 -62.63
CA ARG A 45 -20.60 37.41 -63.30
C ARG A 45 -21.86 37.68 -62.48
N ALA A 46 -22.57 38.77 -62.77
CA ALA A 46 -23.85 39.10 -62.13
C ALA A 46 -24.92 38.00 -62.26
N ASN A 47 -24.84 37.17 -63.31
CA ASN A 47 -25.72 36.02 -63.52
C ASN A 47 -25.31 34.76 -62.73
N GLY A 48 -24.31 34.84 -61.85
CA GLY A 48 -23.80 33.72 -61.05
C GLY A 48 -22.83 32.78 -61.77
N SER A 49 -22.50 33.01 -63.05
CA SER A 49 -21.54 32.15 -63.75
C SER A 49 -20.14 32.30 -63.13
N LEU A 50 -19.54 31.19 -62.69
CA LEU A 50 -18.17 31.14 -62.17
C LEU A 50 -17.20 30.65 -63.26
N THR A 51 -16.10 31.38 -63.46
CA THR A 51 -15.01 30.99 -64.37
C THR A 51 -13.71 30.89 -63.58
N ILE A 52 -13.02 29.75 -63.64
CA ILE A 52 -11.71 29.56 -62.99
C ILE A 52 -10.61 30.13 -63.88
N LEU A 53 -9.71 30.91 -63.29
CA LEU A 53 -8.59 31.52 -64.00
C LEU A 53 -7.36 30.61 -63.97
N LYS A 54 -6.65 30.54 -65.10
CA LYS A 54 -5.27 30.04 -65.14
C LYS A 54 -4.31 31.09 -64.58
N ALA A 55 -3.13 30.66 -64.15
CA ALA A 55 -2.07 31.55 -63.68
C ALA A 55 -1.81 32.69 -64.70
N GLY A 56 -1.72 33.94 -64.20
CA GLY A 56 -1.43 35.13 -65.01
C GLY A 56 -2.62 35.71 -65.80
N LYS A 57 -3.83 35.17 -65.68
CA LYS A 57 -5.05 35.75 -66.29
C LYS A 57 -5.86 36.58 -65.28
N SER A 58 -6.57 37.58 -65.79
CA SER A 58 -7.42 38.50 -65.02
C SER A 58 -8.87 38.42 -65.49
N CYS A 59 -9.79 38.84 -64.63
CA CYS A 59 -11.21 38.91 -64.96
C CYS A 59 -11.50 39.94 -66.06
N SER A 60 -12.45 39.63 -66.94
CA SER A 60 -12.93 40.57 -67.94
C SER A 60 -13.82 41.65 -67.32
N LYS A 61 -14.06 42.75 -68.04
CA LYS A 61 -14.96 43.83 -67.58
C LYS A 61 -16.35 43.25 -67.24
N GLY A 62 -16.91 43.67 -66.10
CA GLY A 62 -18.22 43.19 -65.60
C GLY A 62 -18.16 41.87 -64.82
N GLN A 63 -16.98 41.40 -64.44
CA GLN A 63 -16.79 40.24 -63.56
C GLN A 63 -16.13 40.64 -62.24
N THR A 64 -16.51 39.98 -61.17
CA THR A 64 -15.93 40.17 -59.83
C THR A 64 -14.87 39.09 -59.58
N PRO A 65 -13.61 39.46 -59.27
CA PRO A 65 -12.58 38.51 -58.91
C PRO A 65 -12.84 37.92 -57.53
N ILE A 66 -12.70 36.61 -57.41
CA ILE A 66 -12.78 35.89 -56.15
C ILE A 66 -11.56 34.97 -56.00
N THR A 67 -11.15 34.71 -54.76
CA THR A 67 -10.04 33.81 -54.45
C THR A 67 -10.37 33.01 -53.22
N TRP A 68 -10.09 31.70 -53.25
CA TRP A 68 -10.29 30.81 -52.11
C TRP A 68 -9.14 29.81 -51.99
N ASN A 69 -8.93 29.28 -50.79
CA ASN A 69 -7.88 28.30 -50.54
C ASN A 69 -8.28 26.93 -51.11
N GLN A 70 -7.32 26.22 -51.69
CA GLN A 70 -7.49 24.87 -52.23
C GLN A 70 -7.67 23.83 -51.12
N ALA A 71 -7.02 24.04 -49.97
CA ALA A 71 -7.18 23.23 -48.77
C ALA A 71 -8.01 24.02 -47.73
N GLY A 72 -8.90 23.31 -47.04
CA GLY A 72 -9.54 23.82 -45.83
C GLY A 72 -8.54 23.97 -44.68
N PRO A 73 -8.91 24.69 -43.61
CA PRO A 73 -8.11 24.71 -42.40
C PRO A 73 -7.98 23.29 -41.83
N GLN A 74 -6.87 23.02 -41.14
CA GLN A 74 -6.73 21.79 -40.36
C GLN A 74 -7.84 21.71 -39.31
N GLY A 75 -8.42 20.53 -39.13
CA GLY A 75 -9.40 20.28 -38.08
C GLY A 75 -8.84 20.57 -36.70
N THR A 76 -9.72 20.94 -35.75
CA THR A 76 -9.31 21.11 -34.35
C THR A 76 -8.78 19.79 -33.78
N LYS A 77 -7.81 19.88 -32.87
CA LYS A 77 -7.38 18.71 -32.11
C LYS A 77 -8.59 18.13 -31.37
N GLY A 78 -8.76 16.81 -31.43
CA GLY A 78 -9.80 16.12 -30.65
C GLY A 78 -9.66 16.38 -29.14
N PRO A 79 -10.75 16.25 -28.37
CA PRO A 79 -10.72 16.44 -26.93
C PRO A 79 -9.77 15.43 -26.27
N THR A 80 -9.21 15.81 -25.13
CA THR A 80 -8.50 14.87 -24.25
C THR A 80 -9.45 13.74 -23.82
N GLY A 81 -8.96 12.50 -23.78
CA GLY A 81 -9.73 11.37 -23.29
C GLY A 81 -10.19 11.57 -21.84
N ALA A 82 -11.29 10.91 -21.46
CA ALA A 82 -11.77 10.91 -20.08
C ALA A 82 -10.71 10.34 -19.12
N ALA A 83 -10.70 10.81 -17.88
CA ALA A 83 -9.90 10.21 -16.82
C ALA A 83 -10.30 8.73 -16.62
N GLY A 84 -9.35 7.89 -16.26
CA GLY A 84 -9.62 6.49 -15.91
C GLY A 84 -10.52 6.38 -14.68
N ALA A 85 -11.26 5.28 -14.56
CA ALA A 85 -12.04 5.00 -13.37
C ALA A 85 -11.12 4.83 -12.15
N ASN A 86 -11.62 5.20 -10.97
CA ASN A 86 -10.94 4.92 -9.71
C ASN A 86 -10.74 3.41 -9.54
N GLY A 87 -9.61 3.02 -8.94
CA GLY A 87 -9.37 1.63 -8.57
C GLY A 87 -10.38 1.13 -7.52
N PRO A 88 -10.60 -0.19 -7.42
CA PRO A 88 -11.46 -0.76 -6.38
C PRO A 88 -10.92 -0.47 -4.98
N THR A 89 -11.80 -0.34 -4.01
CA THR A 89 -11.44 -0.26 -2.58
C THR A 89 -10.69 -1.53 -2.17
N GLY A 90 -9.64 -1.39 -1.36
CA GLY A 90 -8.91 -2.54 -0.80
C GLY A 90 -9.83 -3.41 0.08
N GLY A 91 -9.56 -4.72 0.11
CA GLY A 91 -10.28 -5.64 0.98
C GLY A 91 -10.06 -5.34 2.46
N SER A 92 -10.99 -5.79 3.31
CA SER A 92 -10.82 -5.72 4.76
C SER A 92 -9.59 -6.53 5.21
N GLY A 93 -8.92 -6.05 6.26
CA GLY A 93 -7.81 -6.78 6.88
C GLY A 93 -8.28 -8.09 7.54
N PRO A 94 -7.37 -9.05 7.78
CA PRO A 94 -7.69 -10.28 8.48
C PRO A 94 -8.14 -9.98 9.93
N ALA A 95 -9.00 -10.85 10.47
CA ALA A 95 -9.36 -10.80 11.88
C ALA A 95 -8.12 -10.99 12.77
N GLY A 96 -8.11 -10.34 13.93
CA GLY A 96 -7.06 -10.54 14.93
C GLY A 96 -7.05 -11.98 15.48
N SER A 97 -5.89 -12.45 15.95
CA SER A 97 -5.79 -13.75 16.61
C SER A 97 -6.58 -13.76 17.93
N PRO A 98 -7.19 -14.89 18.32
CA PRO A 98 -7.80 -15.04 19.64
C PRO A 98 -6.81 -14.71 20.76
N GLY A 99 -7.30 -14.10 21.85
CA GLY A 99 -6.48 -13.86 23.05
C GLY A 99 -6.14 -15.16 23.79
N THR A 100 -4.99 -15.19 24.45
CA THR A 100 -4.60 -16.31 25.33
C THR A 100 -5.59 -16.41 26.51
N PRO A 101 -6.02 -17.62 26.93
CA PRO A 101 -6.85 -17.78 28.11
C PRO A 101 -6.20 -17.15 29.35
N ALA A 102 -7.00 -16.52 30.21
CA ALA A 102 -6.55 -16.05 31.52
C ALA A 102 -5.99 -17.24 32.31
N VAL A 103 -4.76 -17.11 32.81
CA VAL A 103 -4.09 -18.17 33.58
C VAL A 103 -4.18 -17.78 35.04
N THR A 104 -5.09 -18.42 35.77
CA THR A 104 -5.08 -18.32 37.24
C THR A 104 -3.90 -19.13 37.78
N LEU A 105 -2.87 -18.43 38.24
CA LEU A 105 -1.79 -19.05 39.02
C LEU A 105 -2.22 -19.01 40.47
N TRP A 106 -1.98 -20.07 41.23
CA TRP A 106 -2.39 -20.11 42.62
C TRP A 106 -1.61 -21.16 43.39
N GLY A 107 -1.61 -21.08 44.70
CA GLY A 107 -1.06 -22.11 45.56
C GLY A 107 -1.60 -22.04 46.98
N GLU A 108 -1.55 -23.17 47.66
CA GLU A 108 -2.03 -23.33 49.02
C GLU A 108 -0.94 -23.96 49.89
N VAL A 109 -0.62 -23.32 51.01
CA VAL A 109 0.25 -23.88 52.04
C VAL A 109 -0.53 -24.17 53.31
N ASN A 110 -0.21 -25.27 53.97
CA ASN A 110 -0.80 -25.62 55.26
C ASN A 110 -0.18 -24.78 56.41
N ALA A 111 -0.68 -24.96 57.63
CA ALA A 111 -0.16 -24.27 58.81
C ALA A 111 1.33 -24.59 59.11
N ALA A 112 1.81 -25.76 58.69
CA ALA A 112 3.22 -26.14 58.79
C ALA A 112 4.10 -25.50 57.70
N GLY A 113 3.52 -24.74 56.76
CA GLY A 113 4.23 -24.10 55.65
C GLY A 113 4.54 -25.02 54.47
N GLN A 114 3.98 -26.22 54.44
CA GLN A 114 4.14 -27.14 53.31
C GLN A 114 3.13 -26.80 52.21
N LEU A 115 3.59 -26.80 50.96
CA LEU A 115 2.72 -26.66 49.79
C LEU A 115 1.78 -27.87 49.70
N VAL A 116 0.49 -27.62 49.82
CA VAL A 116 -0.58 -28.62 49.71
C VAL A 116 -0.92 -28.86 48.25
N THR A 117 -1.10 -27.77 47.49
CA THR A 117 -1.48 -27.80 46.08
C THR A 117 -1.17 -26.46 45.41
N GLY A 118 -1.10 -26.42 44.08
CA GLY A 118 -0.96 -25.19 43.32
C GLY A 118 -0.90 -25.37 41.81
N ASN A 119 -0.93 -24.27 41.08
CA ASN A 119 -0.82 -24.19 39.64
C ASN A 119 0.17 -23.09 39.24
N GLY A 120 1.18 -23.45 38.43
CA GLY A 120 2.18 -22.51 37.92
C GLY A 120 3.17 -21.99 38.97
N LEU A 121 3.26 -22.65 40.13
CA LEU A 121 4.28 -22.43 41.14
C LEU A 121 5.56 -23.20 40.82
N THR A 122 6.72 -22.58 41.03
CA THR A 122 8.02 -23.26 41.02
C THR A 122 8.53 -23.52 42.44
N SER A 123 8.27 -22.62 43.39
CA SER A 123 8.64 -22.82 44.80
C SER A 123 7.85 -21.92 45.74
N VAL A 124 7.75 -22.35 47.00
CA VAL A 124 7.39 -21.50 48.15
C VAL A 124 8.48 -21.63 49.18
N SER A 125 9.00 -20.50 49.64
CA SER A 125 10.04 -20.44 50.68
C SER A 125 9.67 -19.43 51.75
N GLY A 126 10.24 -19.58 52.95
CA GLY A 126 10.02 -18.67 54.06
C GLY A 126 9.48 -19.40 55.29
N ASN A 127 8.89 -18.63 56.20
CA ASN A 127 8.32 -19.15 57.45
C ASN A 127 6.83 -18.78 57.52
N ALA A 128 6.19 -19.07 58.65
CA ALA A 128 4.76 -18.81 58.78
C ALA A 128 4.40 -17.30 58.81
N ALA A 129 5.37 -16.43 59.09
CA ALA A 129 5.25 -14.97 59.11
C ALA A 129 5.24 -14.36 57.72
N GLY A 130 6.12 -14.87 56.86
CA GLY A 130 6.49 -14.27 55.59
C GLY A 130 6.91 -15.37 54.63
N ARG A 131 6.22 -15.43 53.49
CA ARG A 131 6.48 -16.44 52.46
C ARG A 131 6.69 -15.78 51.11
N THR A 132 7.70 -16.23 50.39
CA THR A 132 7.96 -15.88 49.00
C THR A 132 7.45 -17.01 48.11
N TRP A 133 6.57 -16.65 47.19
CA TRP A 133 5.95 -17.51 46.20
C TRP A 133 6.59 -17.23 44.86
N THR A 134 7.24 -18.22 44.26
CA THR A 134 7.87 -18.09 42.94
C THR A 134 7.02 -18.82 41.91
N PHE A 135 6.71 -18.14 40.81
CA PHE A 135 5.91 -18.67 39.72
C PHE A 135 6.76 -19.01 38.51
N SER A 136 6.24 -19.87 37.64
CA SER A 136 6.90 -20.28 36.38
C SER A 136 6.86 -19.22 35.28
N ARG A 137 6.29 -18.03 35.56
CA ARG A 137 6.14 -16.92 34.61
C ARG A 137 6.09 -15.56 35.31
N ASP A 138 6.28 -14.51 34.53
CA ASP A 138 6.16 -13.11 34.97
C ASP A 138 4.71 -12.78 35.39
N ILE A 139 4.56 -12.20 36.58
CA ILE A 139 3.28 -11.77 37.19
C ILE A 139 3.18 -10.25 37.39
N SER A 140 4.11 -9.47 36.82
CA SER A 140 4.18 -8.01 36.98
C SER A 140 2.93 -7.26 36.50
N LYS A 141 2.11 -7.87 35.65
CA LYS A 141 0.85 -7.31 35.14
C LYS A 141 -0.40 -7.95 35.72
N CYS A 142 -0.25 -8.80 36.74
CA CYS A 142 -1.33 -9.59 37.31
C CYS A 142 -1.80 -9.01 38.64
N ALA A 143 -3.05 -9.32 39.02
CA ALA A 143 -3.60 -9.00 40.33
C ALA A 143 -3.25 -10.11 41.33
N ILE A 144 -2.94 -9.74 42.58
CA ILE A 144 -2.50 -10.64 43.64
C ILE A 144 -3.52 -10.57 44.79
N SER A 145 -3.96 -11.72 45.29
CA SER A 145 -4.83 -11.83 46.46
C SER A 145 -4.43 -13.01 47.32
N ALA A 146 -4.34 -12.82 48.63
CA ALA A 146 -4.09 -13.88 49.58
C ALA A 146 -5.23 -13.99 50.59
N THR A 147 -5.48 -15.20 51.08
CA THR A 147 -6.47 -15.50 52.10
C THR A 147 -5.88 -16.50 53.09
N LEU A 148 -6.30 -16.42 54.36
CA LEU A 148 -5.90 -17.37 55.39
C LEU A 148 -6.87 -18.54 55.45
N ASN A 149 -6.34 -19.76 55.52
CA ASN A 149 -7.14 -20.98 55.58
C ASN A 149 -7.61 -21.33 57.01
N GLY A 150 -7.11 -20.62 58.03
CA GLY A 150 -7.50 -20.78 59.42
C GLY A 150 -6.51 -20.14 60.40
N GLY A 151 -6.97 -19.86 61.62
CA GLY A 151 -6.21 -19.20 62.69
C GLY A 151 -7.05 -18.20 63.48
N PRO A 152 -6.53 -17.62 64.59
CA PRO A 152 -7.17 -16.49 65.28
C PRO A 152 -7.28 -15.27 64.35
N ALA A 153 -7.95 -14.18 64.76
CA ALA A 153 -8.15 -12.98 63.94
C ALA A 153 -6.80 -12.40 63.44
N THR A 154 -6.46 -12.78 62.21
CA THR A 154 -5.15 -12.56 61.58
C THR A 154 -5.41 -11.95 60.21
N THR A 155 -4.63 -10.96 59.81
CA THR A 155 -4.65 -10.38 58.46
C THR A 155 -3.52 -10.97 57.64
N VAL A 156 -3.76 -11.25 56.37
CA VAL A 156 -2.72 -11.58 55.40
C VAL A 156 -2.60 -10.46 54.38
N TYR A 157 -1.38 -10.01 54.17
CA TYR A 157 -1.03 -9.05 53.12
C TYR A 157 -0.32 -9.80 52.01
N ALA A 158 -0.54 -9.38 50.77
CA ALA A 158 0.16 -9.90 49.62
C ALA A 158 0.73 -8.74 48.81
N GLU A 159 2.01 -8.84 48.49
CA GLU A 159 2.73 -7.85 47.71
C GLU A 159 3.59 -8.52 46.64
N ARG A 160 4.15 -7.72 45.75
CA ARG A 160 5.09 -8.25 44.76
C ARG A 160 6.45 -8.50 45.39
N GLY A 161 7.07 -9.59 44.96
CA GLY A 161 8.44 -9.90 45.33
C GLY A 161 9.46 -9.08 44.55
N GLU A 162 10.73 -9.33 44.86
CA GLU A 162 11.86 -8.64 44.23
C GLU A 162 12.00 -8.99 42.75
N GLN A 163 11.66 -10.23 42.37
CA GLN A 163 11.65 -10.69 40.98
C GLN A 163 10.27 -10.56 40.35
N SER A 164 10.22 -10.42 39.02
CA SER A 164 8.98 -10.24 38.25
C SER A 164 8.02 -11.43 38.33
N ASN A 165 8.52 -12.60 38.70
CA ASN A 165 7.77 -13.84 38.89
C ASN A 165 7.51 -14.18 40.37
N GLN A 166 7.64 -13.21 41.29
CA GLN A 166 7.51 -13.46 42.72
C GLN A 166 6.38 -12.65 43.36
N ALA A 167 5.74 -13.27 44.36
CA ALA A 167 4.84 -12.61 45.30
C ALA A 167 5.26 -12.92 46.73
N ILE A 168 5.03 -11.99 47.65
CA ILE A 168 5.32 -12.16 49.07
C ILE A 168 4.00 -12.10 49.83
N THR A 169 3.82 -12.97 50.81
CA THR A 169 2.68 -12.92 51.73
C THR A 169 3.15 -12.79 53.15
N GLU A 170 2.59 -11.84 53.88
CA GLU A 170 2.88 -11.59 55.30
C GLU A 170 1.63 -11.83 56.16
N THR A 171 1.80 -12.50 57.30
CA THR A 171 0.69 -12.91 58.19
C THR A 171 0.85 -12.26 59.57
N LEU A 172 -0.14 -11.44 59.96
CA LEU A 172 -0.12 -10.60 61.16
C LEU A 172 -1.34 -10.89 62.07
N SER A 173 -1.10 -11.22 63.34
CA SER A 173 -2.09 -11.39 64.42
C SER A 173 -1.86 -10.36 65.51
N ASN A 174 -2.79 -9.44 65.76
CA ASN A 174 -2.69 -8.43 66.85
C ASN A 174 -1.33 -7.71 66.93
N GLY A 175 -0.72 -7.38 65.78
CA GLY A 175 0.59 -6.71 65.72
C GLY A 175 1.80 -7.64 65.91
N ALA A 176 1.59 -8.96 66.01
CA ALA A 176 2.63 -9.98 66.06
C ALA A 176 2.52 -10.95 64.87
N VAL A 177 3.65 -11.57 64.52
CA VAL A 177 3.71 -12.61 63.50
C VAL A 177 2.84 -13.81 63.89
N ALA A 178 1.92 -14.22 63.01
CA ALA A 178 1.08 -15.39 63.23
C ALA A 178 1.41 -16.55 62.28
N ALA A 179 1.28 -17.77 62.79
CA ALA A 179 1.41 -18.97 61.98
C ALA A 179 0.04 -19.43 61.46
N GLY A 180 -0.10 -19.54 60.14
CA GLY A 180 -1.31 -20.00 59.49
C GLY A 180 -1.07 -20.53 58.09
N GLY A 181 -2.01 -21.36 57.61
CA GLY A 181 -2.08 -21.74 56.20
C GLY A 181 -2.55 -20.57 55.35
N VAL A 182 -1.97 -20.42 54.16
CA VAL A 182 -2.24 -19.30 53.24
C VAL A 182 -2.61 -19.87 51.88
N ASN A 183 -3.69 -19.36 51.31
CA ASN A 183 -4.02 -19.50 49.90
C ASN A 183 -3.63 -18.21 49.17
N LEU A 184 -2.87 -18.32 48.09
CA LEU A 184 -2.48 -17.21 47.22
C LEU A 184 -3.07 -17.44 45.82
N MET A 185 -3.74 -16.44 45.29
CA MET A 185 -4.24 -16.41 43.91
C MET A 185 -3.64 -15.23 43.15
N ILE A 186 -3.27 -15.51 41.89
CA ILE A 186 -2.78 -14.55 40.91
C ILE A 186 -3.69 -14.62 39.69
N ASN A 187 -4.25 -13.47 39.32
CA ASN A 187 -5.08 -13.36 38.13
C ASN A 187 -4.34 -12.58 37.05
N CYS A 188 -3.96 -13.31 36.00
CA CYS A 188 -3.40 -12.85 34.73
C CYS A 188 -4.39 -13.26 33.62
#